data_AF-A0A397W043-F1
#
_entry.id   AF-A0A397W043-F1
#
_cell.length_a   1.000
_cell.length_b   1.000
_cell.length_c   1.000
_cell.angle_alpha   90.00
_cell.angle_beta   90.00
_cell.angle_gamma   90.00
#
_symmetry.space_group_name_H-M   'P 1'
#
loop_
_entity.id
_entity.type
_entity.pdbx_description
1 polymer ?
#
loop_
_entity_poly.entity_id
_entity_poly.type
_entity_poly.pdbx_seq_one_letter_code
_entity_poly.pdbx_strand_id
1 'polypeptide(L)'
;MSSGYRSTKPGNPDFDEASQKELAKFLEGENAKMRLQQSIHTFTDLCWDKCITKVSNKIDRGEETCLVNCVERFLDTSLFIVKRLEEIRNR
;
A
#
# COMPACT_ATOMS: atom_id res chain seq x y z
N MET A 1 43.59 25.08 21.35
CA MET A 1 43.68 23.73 21.96
C MET A 1 42.37 23.49 22.70
N SER A 2 41.50 22.53 22.43
CA SER A 2 41.40 21.53 21.37
C SER A 2 39.93 21.05 21.38
N SER A 3 39.34 20.99 20.20
CA SER A 3 38.43 19.92 19.74
C SER A 3 37.16 19.61 20.54
N GLY A 4 36.03 20.22 20.15
CA GLY A 4 34.70 19.65 20.33
C GLY A 4 34.21 19.06 19.01
N TYR A 5 34.55 17.80 18.73
CA TYR A 5 34.08 17.10 17.53
C TYR A 5 32.55 17.02 17.56
N ARG A 6 31.91 17.74 16.65
CA ARG A 6 30.51 17.51 16.27
C ARG A 6 30.43 16.10 15.68
N SER A 7 29.71 15.21 16.36
CA SER A 7 29.46 13.85 15.91
C SER A 7 28.47 13.88 14.74
N THR A 8 28.96 14.13 13.52
CA THR A 8 28.23 13.82 12.31
C THR A 8 28.40 12.33 12.04
N LYS A 9 27.37 11.53 12.39
CA LYS A 9 27.25 10.18 11.81
C LYS A 9 27.11 10.35 10.29
N PRO A 10 27.91 9.67 9.46
CA PRO A 10 27.75 9.74 8.03
C PRO A 10 26.46 8.99 7.67
N GLY A 11 25.45 9.72 7.20
CA GLY A 11 24.20 9.14 6.68
C GLY A 11 22.90 9.83 7.09
N ASN A 12 22.92 10.79 8.01
CA ASN A 12 21.71 11.55 8.37
C ASN A 12 21.95 13.04 8.07
N PRO A 13 21.17 13.68 7.18
CA PRO A 13 21.24 15.13 7.02
C PRO A 13 20.89 15.78 8.36
N ASP A 14 21.62 16.82 8.77
CA ASP A 14 21.39 17.61 9.99
C ASP A 14 20.05 18.39 9.88
N PHE A 15 18.92 17.69 9.95
CA PHE A 15 17.59 18.28 10.06
C PHE A 15 17.30 18.61 11.52
N ASP A 16 16.77 19.79 11.80
CA ASP A 16 16.22 20.13 13.12
C ASP A 16 15.00 19.24 13.46
N GLU A 17 14.63 19.17 14.73
CA GLU A 17 13.56 18.28 15.21
C GLU A 17 12.21 18.53 14.52
N ALA A 18 11.89 19.79 14.19
CA ALA A 18 10.65 20.12 13.50
C ALA A 18 10.68 19.62 12.05
N SER A 19 11.80 19.82 11.35
CA SER A 19 12.03 19.28 10.00
C SER A 19 11.98 17.74 9.97
N GLN A 20 12.53 17.05 10.98
CA GLN A 20 12.45 15.58 11.07
C GLN A 20 11.00 15.09 11.22
N LYS A 21 10.19 15.78 12.03
CA LYS A 21 8.78 15.45 12.22
C LYS A 21 7.95 15.69 10.96
N GLU A 22 8.21 16.78 10.24
CA GLU A 22 7.56 17.06 8.96
C GLU A 22 7.92 16.00 7.91
N LEU A 23 9.21 15.67 7.80
CA LEU A 23 9.68 14.62 6.89
C LEU A 23 9.05 13.26 7.23
N ALA A 24 8.95 12.90 8.50
CA ALA A 24 8.31 11.65 8.92
C ALA A 24 6.83 11.59 8.47
N LYS A 25 6.09 12.69 8.64
CA LYS A 25 4.70 12.80 8.18
C LYS A 25 4.59 12.72 6.66
N PHE A 26 5.50 13.37 5.94
CA PHE A 26 5.56 13.30 4.49
C PHE A 26 5.81 11.86 4.01
N LEU A 27 6.82 11.20 4.59
CA LEU A 27 7.15 9.80 4.28
C LEU A 27 6.00 8.85 4.58
N GLU A 28 5.28 9.04 5.69
CA GLU A 28 4.09 8.25 5.99
C GLU A 28 3.02 8.38 4.90
N GLY A 29 2.75 9.61 4.46
CA GLY A 29 1.81 9.88 3.37
C GLY A 29 2.23 9.26 2.04
N GLU A 30 3.49 9.40 1.65
CA GLU A 30 4.01 8.79 0.41
C GLU A 30 4.04 7.26 0.49
N ASN A 31 4.38 6.69 1.65
CA ASN A 31 4.32 5.25 1.86
C ASN A 31 2.89 4.71 1.74
N ALA A 32 1.89 5.44 2.27
CA ALA A 32 0.48 5.05 2.11
C ALA A 32 0.04 5.05 0.64
N LYS A 33 0.44 6.08 -0.14
CA LYS A 33 0.18 6.14 -1.58
C LYS A 33 0.84 4.97 -2.32
N MET A 34 2.09 4.67 -2.02
CA MET A 34 2.81 3.55 -2.62
C MET A 34 2.12 2.22 -2.36
N ARG A 35 1.68 1.95 -1.12
CA ARG A 35 0.94 0.72 -0.77
C ARG A 35 -0.39 0.61 -1.52
N LEU A 36 -1.08 1.74 -1.71
CA LEU A 36 -2.29 1.79 -2.54
C LEU A 36 -1.97 1.43 -3.99
N GLN A 37 -0.94 2.02 -4.59
CA GLN A 37 -0.53 1.71 -5.96
C GLN A 37 -0.16 0.23 -6.14
N GLN A 38 0.56 -0.35 -5.17
CA GLN A 38 0.87 -1.78 -5.18
C GLN A 38 -0.39 -2.64 -5.12
N SER A 39 -1.38 -2.25 -4.30
CA SER A 39 -2.68 -2.93 -4.25
C SER A 39 -3.43 -2.82 -5.58
N ILE A 40 -3.41 -1.64 -6.22
CA ILE A 40 -4.02 -1.41 -7.54
C ILE A 40 -3.40 -2.34 -8.58
N HIS A 41 -2.07 -2.44 -8.64
CA HIS A 41 -1.39 -3.35 -9.56
C HIS A 41 -1.76 -4.81 -9.28
N THR A 42 -1.74 -5.22 -8.02
CA THR A 42 -2.10 -6.59 -7.60
C THR A 42 -3.52 -6.95 -8.03
N PHE A 43 -4.49 -6.07 -7.80
CA PHE A 43 -5.88 -6.30 -8.20
C PHE A 43 -6.07 -6.24 -9.70
N THR A 44 -5.35 -5.36 -10.39
CA THR A 44 -5.38 -5.29 -11.85
C THR A 44 -4.94 -6.62 -12.44
N ASP A 45 -3.78 -7.15 -12.03
CA ASP A 45 -3.26 -8.42 -12.56
C ASP A 45 -4.21 -9.59 -12.23
N LEU A 46 -4.63 -9.70 -10.96
CA LEU A 46 -5.48 -10.79 -10.49
C LEU A 46 -6.87 -10.79 -11.15
N CYS A 47 -7.51 -9.62 -11.25
CA CYS A 47 -8.85 -9.51 -11.80
C CYS A 47 -8.84 -9.52 -13.32
N TRP A 48 -7.74 -9.09 -13.97
CA TRP A 48 -7.56 -9.23 -15.40
C TRP A 48 -7.67 -10.70 -15.82
N ASP A 49 -6.86 -11.57 -15.22
CA ASP A 49 -6.83 -13.00 -15.54
C ASP A 49 -8.16 -13.73 -15.25
N LYS A 50 -8.96 -13.21 -14.31
CA LYS A 50 -10.24 -13.80 -13.91
C LYS A 50 -11.42 -13.32 -14.73
N CYS A 51 -11.43 -12.04 -15.10
CA CYS A 51 -12.62 -11.39 -15.63
C CYS A 51 -12.53 -11.05 -17.11
N ILE A 52 -11.33 -10.82 -17.66
CA ILE A 52 -11.19 -10.40 -19.06
C ILE A 52 -11.00 -11.63 -19.94
N THR A 53 -11.98 -11.86 -20.81
CA THR A 53 -12.01 -13.05 -21.68
C THR A 53 -11.63 -12.74 -23.12
N LYS A 54 -11.83 -11.49 -23.54
CA LYS A 54 -11.51 -11.01 -24.88
C LYS A 54 -11.08 -9.54 -24.81
N VAL A 55 -10.09 -9.17 -25.62
CA VAL A 55 -9.69 -7.77 -25.74
C VAL A 55 -10.55 -7.11 -26.82
N SER A 56 -11.24 -6.03 -26.45
CA SER A 56 -12.14 -5.28 -27.33
C SER A 56 -11.99 -3.77 -27.08
N ASN A 57 -12.57 -2.94 -27.94
CA ASN A 57 -12.56 -1.48 -27.81
C ASN A 57 -13.34 -0.98 -26.57
N LYS A 58 -14.08 -1.87 -25.91
CA LYS A 58 -14.83 -1.62 -24.68
C LYS A 58 -14.86 -2.86 -23.80
N ILE A 59 -14.92 -2.64 -22.49
CA ILE A 59 -15.26 -3.65 -21.50
C ILE A 59 -16.75 -3.95 -21.65
N ASP A 60 -17.14 -5.22 -21.75
CA ASP A 60 -18.56 -5.56 -21.78
C ASP A 60 -19.19 -5.55 -20.37
N ARG A 61 -20.52 -5.49 -20.29
CA ARG A 61 -21.22 -5.37 -19.00
C ARG A 61 -20.93 -6.54 -18.04
N GLY A 62 -20.66 -7.72 -18.59
CA GLY A 62 -20.31 -8.91 -17.81
C GLY A 62 -18.92 -8.77 -17.20
N GLU A 63 -17.96 -8.34 -18.01
CA GLU A 63 -16.59 -8.05 -17.57
C GLU A 63 -16.56 -6.91 -16.52
N GLU A 64 -17.32 -5.83 -16.73
CA GLU A 64 -17.45 -4.73 -15.77
C GLU A 64 -18.00 -5.21 -14.42
N THR A 65 -19.09 -5.98 -14.44
CA THR A 65 -19.68 -6.58 -13.23
C THR A 65 -18.70 -7.54 -12.55
N CYS A 66 -17.95 -8.33 -13.32
CA CYS A 66 -16.94 -9.23 -12.78
C CYS A 66 -15.81 -8.47 -12.09
N LEU A 67 -15.28 -7.40 -12.70
CA LEU A 67 -14.19 -6.61 -12.13
C LEU A 67 -14.58 -5.98 -10.79
N VAL A 68 -15.78 -5.38 -10.70
CA VAL A 68 -16.31 -4.82 -9.43
C VAL A 68 -16.37 -5.91 -8.36
N ASN A 69 -16.99 -7.04 -8.67
CA ASN A 69 -17.13 -8.14 -7.72
C ASN A 69 -15.75 -8.74 -7.35
N CYS A 70 -14.81 -8.84 -8.28
CA CYS A 70 -13.50 -9.42 -8.05
C CYS A 70 -12.75 -8.68 -6.95
N VAL A 71 -12.70 -7.34 -7.03
CA VAL A 71 -12.04 -6.51 -6.02
C VAL A 71 -12.79 -6.57 -4.69
N GLU A 72 -14.11 -6.38 -4.69
CA GLU A 72 -14.93 -6.40 -3.47
C GLU A 72 -14.82 -7.74 -2.72
N ARG A 73 -14.96 -8.87 -3.43
CA ARG A 73 -14.84 -10.20 -2.82
C ARG A 73 -13.46 -10.45 -2.25
N PHE A 74 -12.40 -9.96 -2.90
CA PHE A 74 -11.04 -10.10 -2.39
C PHE A 74 -10.86 -9.32 -1.08
N LEU A 75 -11.33 -8.06 -1.03
CA LEU A 75 -11.24 -7.22 0.15
C LEU A 75 -12.06 -7.80 1.31
N ASP A 76 -13.30 -8.22 1.06
CA ASP A 76 -14.18 -8.86 2.06
C ASP A 76 -13.51 -10.09 2.67
N THR A 77 -12.98 -10.97 1.83
CA THR A 77 -12.32 -12.21 2.26
C THR A 77 -11.03 -11.91 3.03
N SER A 78 -10.23 -10.96 2.57
CA SER A 78 -8.99 -10.56 3.24
C SER A 78 -9.25 -10.01 4.64
N LEU A 79 -10.25 -9.12 4.77
CA LEU A 79 -10.65 -8.57 6.07
C LEU A 79 -11.20 -9.66 6.99
N PHE A 80 -12.00 -10.58 6.46
CA PHE A 80 -12.51 -11.72 7.22
C PHE A 80 -11.37 -12.60 7.78
N ILE A 81 -10.39 -12.94 6.94
CA ILE A 81 -9.23 -13.75 7.35
C ILE A 81 -8.44 -13.02 8.44
N VAL A 82 -8.11 -11.74 8.25
CA VAL A 82 -7.36 -10.95 9.23
C VAL A 82 -8.09 -10.91 10.57
N LYS A 83 -9.38 -10.57 10.58
CA LYS A 83 -10.20 -10.56 11.81
C LYS A 83 -10.18 -11.91 12.51
N ARG A 84 -10.31 -13.00 11.74
CA ARG A 84 -10.28 -14.35 12.29
C ARG A 84 -8.94 -14.70 12.92
N LEU A 85 -7.83 -14.30 12.30
CA LEU A 85 -6.49 -14.50 12.85
C LEU A 85 -6.27 -13.70 14.14
N GLU A 86 -6.78 -12.47 14.22
CA GLU A 86 -6.72 -11.65 15.43
C GLU A 86 -7.51 -12.27 16.59
N GLU A 87 -8.71 -12.79 16.32
CA GLU A 87 -9.52 -13.53 17.30
C GLU A 87 -8.79 -14.76 17.85
N ILE A 88 -8.08 -15.50 16.97
CA ILE A 88 -7.31 -16.68 17.38
C ILE A 88 -6.11 -16.28 18.23
N ARG A 89 -5.39 -15.22 17.86
CA ARG A 89 -4.22 -14.72 18.61
C ARG A 89 -4.58 -14.22 20.00
N ASN A 90 -5.77 -13.63 20.17
CA ASN A 90 -6.20 -13.02 21.43
C ASN A 90 -6.87 -14.03 22.41
N ARG A 91 -6.93 -15.31 22.06
CA ARG A 91 -7.35 -16.41 22.93
C ARG A 91 -6.15 -17.01 23.64
#